data_AF-A0ABD5Z9R7-F1
#
_entry.id   AF-A0ABD5Z9R7-F1
#
_cell.length_a   1.000
_cell.length_b   1.000
_cell.length_c   1.000
_cell.angle_alpha   90.00
_cell.angle_beta   90.00
_cell.angle_gamma   90.00
#
_symmetry.space_group_name_H-M   'P 1'
#
loop_
_entity.id
_entity.type
_entity.pdbx_description
1 polymer ?
#
loop_
_entity_poly.entity_id
_entity_poly.type
_entity_poly.pdbx_seq_one_letter_code
_entity_poly.pdbx_strand_id
1 'polypeptide(L)'
;MDWPHDPDGEEGSEGRRKYGQAIIAKKIDEDEDFPLNKAEFVEEFGDEPIRIDYERVVSLGEIFEHVDGEEYGDFVEFHKAVGKGMREAGYWFYEGAEQFVKGKSA
;
A
#
# COMPACT_ATOMS: atom_id res chain seq x y z
N MET A 1 9.05 9.70 -11.79
CA MET A 1 9.43 8.28 -11.81
C MET A 1 9.02 7.71 -13.15
N ASP A 2 9.77 6.76 -13.68
CA ASP A 2 9.36 5.90 -14.80
C ASP A 2 8.76 4.64 -14.15
N TRP A 3 7.44 4.48 -14.18
CA TRP A 3 6.73 3.36 -13.54
C TRP A 3 6.58 2.19 -14.52
N PRO A 4 6.51 0.93 -14.05
CA PRO A 4 6.32 -0.23 -14.94
C PRO A 4 5.03 -0.15 -15.77
N HIS A 5 4.02 0.58 -15.29
CA HIS A 5 2.80 0.92 -16.02
C HIS A 5 2.21 2.23 -15.49
N ASP A 6 1.31 2.85 -16.28
CA ASP A 6 0.52 3.98 -15.81
C ASP A 6 -0.47 3.50 -14.72
N PRO A 7 -0.41 4.04 -13.48
CA PRO A 7 -1.34 3.67 -12.41
C PRO A 7 -2.81 3.99 -12.74
N ASP A 8 -3.06 4.93 -13.64
CA ASP A 8 -4.41 5.26 -14.16
C ASP A 8 -4.74 4.52 -15.46
N GLY A 9 -3.77 3.83 -16.04
CA GLY A 9 -3.92 3.04 -17.25
C GLY A 9 -4.70 1.75 -17.03
N GLU A 10 -5.05 1.07 -18.12
CA GLU A 10 -5.86 -0.14 -18.08
C GLU A 10 -5.20 -1.28 -17.27
N GLU A 11 -3.87 -1.41 -17.36
CA GLU A 11 -3.07 -2.40 -16.64
C GLU A 11 -2.94 -2.06 -15.14
N GLY A 12 -2.66 -0.79 -14.79
CA GLY A 12 -2.55 -0.34 -13.40
C GLY A 12 -3.88 -0.35 -12.66
N SER A 13 -4.98 -0.07 -13.37
CA SER A 13 -6.33 -0.05 -12.80
C SER A 13 -7.07 -1.39 -12.92
N GLU A 14 -6.60 -2.34 -13.73
CA GLU A 14 -7.33 -3.58 -14.08
C GLU A 14 -8.79 -3.33 -14.50
N GLY A 15 -9.00 -2.31 -15.32
CA GLY A 15 -10.32 -1.84 -15.69
C GLY A 15 -11.16 -1.47 -14.48
N ARG A 16 -10.62 -0.62 -13.58
CA ARG A 16 -11.29 -0.09 -12.38
C ARG A 16 -11.44 -1.08 -11.22
N ARG A 17 -10.57 -2.07 -11.11
CA ARG A 17 -10.58 -3.10 -10.07
C ARG A 17 -9.33 -3.13 -9.19
N LYS A 18 -8.26 -2.43 -9.59
CA LYS A 18 -7.05 -2.17 -8.80
C LYS A 18 -7.03 -0.69 -8.45
N TYR A 19 -7.12 -0.39 -7.15
CA TYR A 19 -7.01 0.97 -6.65
C TYR A 19 -6.18 0.98 -5.38
N GLY A 20 -5.12 1.79 -5.41
CA GLY A 20 -4.29 2.07 -4.26
C GLY A 20 -3.80 0.83 -3.52
N GLN A 21 -4.02 0.80 -2.20
CA GLN A 21 -3.52 -0.26 -1.32
C GLN A 21 -4.01 -1.68 -1.69
N ALA A 22 -5.13 -1.81 -2.42
CA ALA A 22 -5.63 -3.12 -2.87
C ALA A 22 -4.70 -3.81 -3.87
N ILE A 23 -3.79 -3.07 -4.51
CA ILE A 23 -2.77 -3.65 -5.40
C ILE A 23 -1.86 -4.59 -4.61
N ILE A 24 -1.46 -4.22 -3.38
CA ILE A 24 -0.59 -5.04 -2.52
C ILE A 24 -1.23 -6.41 -2.24
N ALA A 25 -2.51 -6.41 -1.84
CA ALA A 25 -3.27 -7.63 -1.58
C ALA A 25 -3.38 -8.55 -2.82
N LYS A 26 -3.50 -7.97 -4.02
CA LYS A 26 -3.68 -8.73 -5.27
C LYS A 26 -2.40 -9.36 -5.82
N LYS A 27 -1.24 -9.02 -5.25
CA LYS A 27 0.05 -9.66 -5.57
C LYS A 27 0.28 -10.93 -4.77
N ILE A 28 -0.65 -11.29 -3.89
CA ILE A 28 -0.50 -12.37 -2.93
C ILE A 28 -1.62 -13.39 -3.19
N ASP A 29 -1.23 -14.64 -3.37
CA ASP A 29 -2.08 -15.80 -3.25
C ASP A 29 -2.10 -16.27 -1.78
N GLU A 30 -3.28 -16.22 -1.14
CA GLU A 30 -3.42 -16.52 0.29
C GLU A 30 -3.12 -17.97 0.65
N ASP A 31 -3.22 -18.91 -0.30
CA ASP A 31 -2.98 -20.33 -0.06
C ASP A 31 -1.54 -20.75 -0.42
N GLU A 32 -0.89 -20.06 -1.36
CA GLU A 32 0.42 -20.45 -1.90
C GLU A 32 1.60 -19.61 -1.39
N ASP A 33 1.39 -18.33 -1.08
CA ASP A 33 2.51 -17.40 -0.81
C ASP A 33 2.90 -17.29 0.68
N PHE A 34 2.15 -17.91 1.58
CA PHE A 34 2.46 -17.88 3.01
C PHE A 34 3.24 -19.12 3.47
N PRO A 35 4.32 -18.95 4.27
CA PRO A 35 4.78 -17.68 4.86
C PRO A 35 5.47 -16.75 3.84
N LEU A 36 5.14 -15.46 3.90
CA LEU A 36 5.58 -14.46 2.91
C LEU A 36 6.86 -13.77 3.37
N ASN A 37 7.93 -13.86 2.57
CA ASN A 37 9.19 -13.18 2.81
C ASN A 37 9.17 -11.73 2.28
N LYS A 38 9.50 -10.77 3.14
CA LYS A 38 9.48 -9.34 2.79
C LYS A 38 10.46 -8.98 1.69
N ALA A 39 11.69 -9.51 1.76
CA ALA A 39 12.75 -9.15 0.83
C ALA A 39 12.44 -9.67 -0.58
N GLU A 40 11.97 -10.91 -0.70
CA GLU A 40 11.55 -11.49 -1.98
C GLU A 40 10.35 -10.76 -2.57
N PHE A 41 9.34 -10.43 -1.75
CA PHE A 41 8.17 -9.67 -2.20
C PHE A 41 8.52 -8.27 -2.71
N VAL A 42 9.46 -7.59 -2.05
CA VAL A 42 9.95 -6.26 -2.48
C VAL A 42 10.86 -6.37 -3.71
N GLU A 43 11.66 -7.43 -3.83
CA GLU A 43 12.47 -7.66 -5.03
C GLU A 43 11.57 -7.84 -6.27
N GLU A 44 10.47 -8.58 -6.13
CA GLU A 44 9.57 -8.85 -7.25
C GLU A 44 8.65 -7.68 -7.60
N PHE A 45 8.08 -7.01 -6.58
CA PHE A 45 7.02 -6.01 -6.78
C PHE A 45 7.39 -4.60 -6.32
N GLY A 46 8.64 -4.34 -5.93
CA GLY A 46 9.08 -3.09 -5.34
C GLY A 46 8.77 -1.85 -6.18
N ASP A 47 8.88 -1.94 -7.51
CA ASP A 47 8.62 -0.82 -8.42
C ASP A 47 7.13 -0.60 -8.72
N GLU A 48 6.23 -1.40 -8.16
CA GLU A 48 4.80 -1.31 -8.44
C GLU A 48 4.22 0.02 -7.92
N PRO A 49 3.51 0.79 -8.77
CA PRO A 49 2.96 2.07 -8.36
C PRO A 49 1.71 1.91 -7.50
N ILE A 50 1.77 2.41 -6.27
CA ILE A 50 0.68 2.38 -5.28
C ILE A 50 0.18 3.81 -5.05
N ARG A 51 -1.05 4.09 -5.48
CA ARG A 51 -1.72 5.35 -5.16
C ARG A 51 -2.23 5.34 -3.72
N ILE A 52 -1.76 6.27 -2.90
CA ILE A 52 -2.14 6.35 -1.48
C ILE A 52 -3.18 7.45 -1.20
N ASP A 53 -3.20 8.50 -2.02
CA ASP A 53 -4.23 9.53 -1.99
C ASP A 53 -4.46 10.15 -3.39
N TYR A 54 -5.19 11.26 -3.47
CA TYR A 54 -5.56 11.88 -4.75
C TYR A 54 -4.39 12.61 -5.45
N GLU A 55 -3.31 12.93 -4.75
CA GLU A 55 -2.11 13.59 -5.28
C GLU A 55 -0.87 12.68 -5.27
N ARG A 56 -0.85 11.64 -4.42
CA ARG A 56 0.36 10.88 -4.11
C ARG A 56 0.30 9.44 -4.60
N VAL A 57 1.30 9.10 -5.41
CA VAL A 57 1.66 7.74 -5.83
C VAL A 57 3.08 7.48 -5.36
N VAL A 58 3.28 6.34 -4.70
CA VAL A 58 4.59 5.86 -4.22
C VAL A 58 4.81 4.44 -4.75
N SER A 59 6.04 3.98 -4.77
CA SER A 59 6.36 2.59 -5.05
C SER A 59 5.96 1.67 -3.88
N LEU A 60 5.76 0.39 -4.15
CA LEU A 60 5.61 -0.62 -3.11
C LEU A 60 6.85 -0.67 -2.22
N GLY A 61 8.05 -0.57 -2.81
CA GLY A 61 9.31 -0.52 -2.07
C GLY A 61 9.35 0.61 -1.03
N GLU A 62 8.95 1.83 -1.40
CA GLU A 62 8.86 2.98 -0.49
C GLU A 62 7.88 2.75 0.68
N ILE A 63 6.82 1.95 0.48
CA ILE A 63 5.95 1.55 1.58
C ILE A 63 6.69 0.60 2.51
N PHE A 64 7.36 -0.39 1.93
CA PHE A 64 8.01 -1.49 2.66
C PHE A 64 9.29 -1.09 3.41
N GLU A 65 9.90 0.06 3.10
CA GLU A 65 10.92 0.69 3.94
C GLU A 65 10.44 0.97 5.38
N HIS A 66 9.13 1.13 5.54
CA HIS A 66 8.49 1.41 6.84
C HIS A 66 7.79 0.19 7.45
N VAL A 67 7.78 -0.95 6.76
CA VAL A 67 7.09 -2.17 7.24
C VAL A 67 8.05 -3.03 8.05
N ASP A 68 7.74 -3.20 9.33
CA ASP A 68 8.45 -4.06 10.27
C ASP A 68 8.23 -5.56 9.96
N GLY A 69 9.24 -6.38 10.26
CA GLY A 69 9.22 -7.83 10.05
C GLY A 69 10.05 -8.27 8.83
N GLU A 70 10.43 -9.53 8.81
CA GLU A 70 11.18 -10.16 7.69
C GLU A 70 10.32 -11.22 6.97
N GLU A 71 9.44 -11.88 7.71
CA GLU A 71 8.52 -12.91 7.22
C GLU A 71 7.18 -12.76 7.95
N TYR A 72 6.09 -13.07 7.27
CA TYR A 72 4.72 -13.01 7.81
C TYR A 72 4.05 -14.37 7.64
N GLY A 73 3.41 -14.87 8.69
CA GLY A 73 2.82 -16.21 8.69
C GLY A 73 1.47 -16.31 7.99
N ASP A 74 0.72 -15.21 7.92
CA ASP A 74 -0.57 -15.16 7.26
C ASP A 74 -0.91 -13.76 6.72
N PHE A 75 -1.98 -13.71 5.90
CA PHE A 75 -2.45 -12.50 5.23
C PHE A 75 -2.87 -11.39 6.20
N VAL A 76 -3.37 -11.74 7.38
CA VAL A 76 -3.81 -10.79 8.40
C VAL A 76 -2.59 -10.18 9.11
N GLU A 77 -1.60 -11.00 9.47
CA GLU A 77 -0.33 -10.56 10.05
C GLU A 77 0.39 -9.59 9.10
N PHE A 78 0.51 -9.98 7.83
CA PHE A 78 1.11 -9.15 6.79
C PHE A 78 0.40 -7.78 6.65
N HIS A 79 -0.93 -7.75 6.49
CA HIS A 79 -1.66 -6.49 6.32
C HIS A 79 -1.66 -5.61 7.58
N LYS A 80 -1.55 -6.21 8.78
CA LYS A 80 -1.35 -5.45 10.02
C LYS A 80 0.00 -4.74 10.01
N ALA A 81 1.07 -5.42 9.59
CA ALA A 81 2.40 -4.83 9.47
C ALA A 81 2.41 -3.70 8.43
N VAL A 82 1.86 -3.94 7.23
CA VAL A 82 1.74 -2.92 6.16
C VAL A 82 0.97 -1.70 6.67
N GLY A 83 -0.21 -1.92 7.28
CA GLY A 83 -1.02 -0.83 7.80
C GLY A 83 -0.36 -0.05 8.95
N LYS A 84 0.49 -0.69 9.76
CA LYS A 84 1.29 0.00 10.77
C LYS A 84 2.37 0.87 10.11
N GLY A 85 3.18 0.30 9.22
CA GLY A 85 4.26 1.01 8.54
C GLY A 85 3.77 2.23 7.76
N MET A 86 2.68 2.08 7.01
CA MET A 86 2.06 3.19 6.29
C MET A 86 1.52 4.30 7.21
N ARG A 87 1.04 3.97 8.43
CA ARG A 87 0.64 4.99 9.42
C ARG A 87 1.85 5.74 9.97
N GLU A 88 2.92 5.02 10.30
CA GLU A 88 4.17 5.59 10.79
C GLU A 88 4.87 6.46 9.72
N ALA A 89 4.71 6.11 8.45
CA ALA A 89 5.20 6.87 7.30
C ALA A 89 4.34 8.10 6.94
N GLY A 90 3.21 8.31 7.61
CA GLY A 90 2.29 9.41 7.31
C GLY A 90 1.57 9.26 5.96
N TYR A 91 1.37 8.02 5.48
CA TYR A 91 0.65 7.74 4.23
C TYR A 91 -0.87 7.68 4.41
N TRP A 92 -1.38 7.99 5.60
CA TRP A 92 -2.80 8.22 5.87
C TRP A 92 -3.07 9.71 5.99
N PHE A 93 -3.76 10.27 4.98
CA PHE A 93 -4.15 11.68 4.97
C PHE A 93 -5.27 12.01 5.97
N TYR A 94 -6.11 11.03 6.34
CA TYR A 94 -7.22 11.24 7.25
C TYR A 94 -6.81 10.95 8.69
N GLU A 95 -6.56 12.00 9.49
CA GLU A 95 -6.21 11.88 10.91
C GLU A 95 -7.41 12.07 11.86
N GLY A 96 -8.64 12.09 11.31
CA GLY A 96 -9.88 12.22 12.08
C GLY A 96 -10.71 13.44 11.71
N ALA A 97 -11.98 13.42 12.12
CA ALA A 97 -12.95 14.45 11.75
C ALA A 97 -12.55 15.85 12.26
N GLU A 98 -11.79 15.93 13.35
CA GLU A 98 -11.35 17.20 13.96
C GLU A 98 -10.54 18.09 12.99
N GLN A 99 -9.78 17.49 12.06
CA GLN A 99 -9.04 18.25 11.04
C GLN A 99 -9.95 18.91 9.99
N PHE A 100 -11.16 18.39 9.81
CA PHE A 100 -12.13 18.87 8.81
C PHE A 100 -13.28 19.68 9.42
N VAL A 101 -13.42 19.68 10.76
CA VAL A 101 -14.51 20.32 11.50
C VAL A 101 -14.12 21.72 12.04
N LYS A 102 -12.97 22.29 11.65
CA LYS A 102 -12.60 23.69 11.97
C LYS A 102 -13.48 24.70 11.19
N GLY A 103 -14.74 24.79 11.58
CA GLY A 103 -15.76 25.57 10.89
C GLY A 103 -17.12 25.60 11.59
N LYS A 104 -17.17 25.68 12.92
CA LYS A 104 -18.29 26.27 13.68
C LYS A 104 -17.97 26.31 15.18
N SER A 105 -17.21 27.30 15.59
CA SER A 105 -17.41 27.89 16.92
C SER A 105 -18.05 29.25 16.65
N ALA A 106 -19.36 29.32 16.88
CA ALA A 106 -20.12 30.56 16.96
C ALA A 106 -19.94 31.17 18.36
#